data_AF-A0A429E1V3-F1
#
_entry.id   AF-A0A429E1V3-F1
#
_cell.length_a   1.000
_cell.length_b   1.000
_cell.length_c   1.000
_cell.angle_alpha   90.00
_cell.angle_beta   90.00
_cell.angle_gamma   90.00
#
_symmetry.space_group_name_H-M   'P 1'
#
loop_
_entity.id
_entity.type
_entity.pdbx_description
1 polymer ?
#
loop_
_entity_poly.entity_id
_entity_poly.type
_entity_poly.pdbx_seq_one_letter_code
_entity_poly.pdbx_strand_id
1 'polypeptide(L)'
;MTRPPHDPHPHPHARAPEPAGPLRAADRRKPGRFDLRRPVPRLLALGAGTLLAATAIIVTTSAAAAAAPADGPPVPTDAAPLPMGRPAAPVFPNTGPGTEPDAGATSSMVEILQAPAQDAPPARNERPAEAAEASGRAPAARKPAARPGKPGGLAPPSKTMHLDHAFVTDVLRSRDIEWRSTGNCSDREKPTCTSFDGLRWTTLDGLLRFADKSGCRIVVTGGTERGHAPGRHSHYNGYKIDIAPTPCVDREIEGYDREGVRGDGSKLYRSPEGGLYARESDHWDITYT
;
A
#
# COMPACT_ATOMS: atom_id res chain seq x y z
N MET A 1 -58.79 -60.93 -1.21
CA MET A 1 -58.09 -60.06 -2.18
C MET A 1 -56.73 -59.76 -1.60
N THR A 2 -55.73 -60.57 -1.97
CA THR A 2 -54.41 -60.60 -1.34
C THR A 2 -53.43 -60.02 -2.33
N ARG A 3 -52.76 -58.93 -1.95
CA ARG A 3 -51.85 -58.14 -2.79
C ARG A 3 -50.53 -58.92 -2.96
N PRO A 4 -50.02 -59.13 -4.19
CA PRO A 4 -48.74 -59.81 -4.37
C PRO A 4 -47.57 -58.91 -3.95
N PRO A 5 -46.46 -59.48 -3.46
CA PRO A 5 -45.27 -58.71 -3.08
C PRO A 5 -44.52 -58.17 -4.30
N HIS A 6 -44.02 -56.95 -4.17
CA HIS A 6 -43.19 -56.25 -5.15
C HIS A 6 -41.79 -56.86 -5.22
N ASP A 7 -41.33 -57.16 -6.45
CA ASP A 7 -39.94 -57.47 -6.76
C ASP A 7 -39.04 -56.24 -6.54
N PRO A 8 -37.87 -56.36 -5.89
CA PRO A 8 -36.88 -55.30 -5.84
C PRO A 8 -36.02 -55.29 -7.11
N HIS A 9 -36.00 -54.15 -7.81
CA HIS A 9 -35.09 -53.89 -8.92
C HIS A 9 -33.61 -53.90 -8.45
N PRO A 10 -32.68 -54.46 -9.25
CA PRO A 10 -31.25 -54.46 -8.92
C PRO A 10 -30.62 -53.07 -9.09
N HIS A 11 -29.85 -52.66 -8.09
CA HIS A 11 -29.02 -51.45 -8.12
C HIS A 11 -27.89 -51.58 -9.16
N PRO A 12 -27.53 -50.50 -9.88
CA PRO A 12 -26.38 -50.51 -10.80
C PRO A 12 -25.07 -50.58 -10.01
N HIS A 13 -24.24 -51.57 -10.35
CA HIS A 13 -22.89 -51.72 -9.83
C HIS A 13 -22.01 -50.52 -10.19
N ALA A 14 -21.40 -49.90 -9.18
CA ALA A 14 -20.36 -48.89 -9.34
C ALA A 14 -19.14 -49.49 -10.06
N ARG A 15 -18.73 -48.89 -11.19
CA ARG A 15 -17.45 -49.18 -11.85
C ARG A 15 -16.31 -48.72 -10.96
N ALA A 16 -15.37 -49.61 -10.69
CA ALA A 16 -14.08 -49.25 -10.10
C ALA A 16 -13.26 -48.37 -11.06
N PRO A 17 -12.51 -47.38 -10.58
CA PRO A 17 -11.60 -46.60 -11.41
C PRO A 17 -10.36 -47.41 -11.80
N GLU A 18 -9.98 -47.36 -13.07
CA GLU A 18 -8.76 -47.98 -13.62
C GLU A 18 -7.48 -47.34 -13.05
N PRO A 19 -6.36 -48.10 -12.98
CA PRO A 19 -5.09 -47.57 -12.51
C PRO A 19 -4.48 -46.57 -13.49
N ALA A 20 -4.05 -45.42 -12.96
CA ALA A 20 -3.34 -44.39 -13.69
C ALA A 20 -2.02 -44.93 -14.27
N GLY A 21 -1.85 -44.77 -15.58
CA GLY A 21 -0.59 -45.05 -16.28
C GLY A 21 0.56 -44.13 -15.84
N PRO A 22 1.81 -44.52 -16.10
CA PRO A 22 2.98 -43.81 -15.58
C PRO A 22 3.10 -42.40 -16.18
N LEU A 23 3.24 -41.41 -15.30
CA LEU A 23 3.56 -40.02 -15.61
C LEU A 23 4.84 -39.95 -16.44
N ARG A 24 4.73 -39.41 -17.65
CA ARG A 24 5.89 -39.00 -18.46
C ARG A 24 6.66 -37.94 -17.69
N ALA A 25 7.95 -38.21 -17.46
CA ALA A 25 8.89 -37.26 -16.90
C ALA A 25 8.91 -35.97 -17.75
N ALA A 26 8.42 -34.88 -17.16
CA ALA A 26 8.57 -33.56 -17.73
C ALA A 26 10.05 -33.17 -17.72
N ASP A 27 10.52 -32.80 -18.89
CA ASP A 27 11.87 -32.35 -19.22
C ASP A 27 12.28 -31.16 -18.33
N ARG A 28 13.20 -31.41 -17.40
CA ARG A 28 13.84 -30.37 -16.59
C ARG A 28 14.73 -29.54 -17.52
N ARG A 29 14.23 -28.41 -17.99
CA ARG A 29 15.08 -27.38 -18.61
C ARG A 29 16.15 -26.93 -17.60
N LYS A 30 17.40 -27.29 -17.91
CA LYS A 30 18.62 -26.79 -17.27
C LYS A 30 18.63 -25.26 -17.30
N PRO A 31 18.98 -24.58 -16.19
CA PRO A 31 19.29 -23.15 -16.24
C PRO A 31 20.53 -22.94 -17.13
N GLY A 32 20.41 -22.04 -18.10
CA GLY A 32 21.46 -21.69 -19.03
C GLY A 32 22.70 -21.17 -18.30
N ARG A 33 23.85 -21.73 -18.68
CA ARG A 33 25.19 -21.23 -18.33
C ARG A 33 25.32 -19.83 -18.92
N PHE A 34 25.47 -18.81 -18.08
CA PHE A 34 25.84 -17.47 -18.51
C PHE A 34 27.25 -17.53 -19.12
N ASP A 35 27.33 -17.28 -20.42
CA ASP A 35 28.59 -17.20 -21.16
C ASP A 35 29.23 -15.82 -20.92
N LEU A 36 30.36 -15.79 -20.21
CA LEU A 36 31.12 -14.59 -19.81
C LEU A 36 32.00 -14.02 -20.95
N ARG A 37 31.75 -14.36 -22.21
CA ARG A 37 32.58 -13.95 -23.35
C ARG A 37 31.85 -13.10 -24.38
N ARG A 38 31.12 -12.06 -23.94
CA ARG A 38 30.72 -10.96 -24.84
C ARG A 38 31.55 -9.70 -24.51
N PRO A 39 32.31 -9.14 -25.48
CA PRO A 39 33.01 -7.88 -25.28
C PRO A 39 31.99 -6.73 -25.19
N VAL A 40 31.99 -6.02 -24.05
CA VAL A 40 31.21 -4.81 -23.85
C VAL A 40 31.86 -3.67 -24.64
N PRO A 41 31.12 -2.91 -25.48
CA PRO A 41 31.67 -1.72 -26.11
C PRO A 41 31.94 -0.63 -25.06
N ARG A 42 33.19 -0.15 -25.02
CA ARG A 42 33.61 1.02 -24.23
C ARG A 42 32.89 2.26 -24.77
N LEU A 43 31.83 2.71 -24.08
CA LEU A 43 31.32 4.07 -24.25
C LEU A 43 32.26 5.06 -23.55
N LEU A 44 32.85 5.94 -24.35
CA LEU A 44 33.58 7.13 -23.92
C LEU A 44 32.60 8.09 -23.22
N ALA A 45 32.81 8.31 -21.94
CA ALA A 45 32.11 9.34 -21.17
C ALA A 45 32.69 10.73 -21.54
N LEU A 46 31.94 11.51 -22.33
CA LEU A 46 32.14 12.94 -22.47
C LEU A 46 31.48 13.63 -21.27
N GLY A 47 32.31 14.12 -20.35
CA GLY A 47 31.87 14.94 -19.23
C GLY A 47 31.47 16.33 -19.71
N ALA A 48 30.20 16.69 -19.52
CA ALA A 48 29.73 18.06 -19.54
C ALA A 48 29.52 18.50 -18.08
N GLY A 49 30.37 19.43 -17.63
CA GLY A 49 30.32 19.95 -16.27
C GLY A 49 29.11 20.86 -16.05
N THR A 50 28.26 20.50 -15.09
CA THR A 50 27.25 21.38 -14.52
C THR A 50 27.86 22.13 -13.33
N LEU A 51 28.09 23.43 -13.53
CA LEU A 51 28.47 24.36 -12.47
C LEU A 51 27.20 24.76 -11.70
N LEU A 52 27.00 24.22 -10.49
CA LEU A 52 25.99 24.72 -9.56
C LEU A 52 26.48 26.07 -8.99
N ALA A 53 25.81 27.16 -9.35
CA ALA A 53 25.98 28.45 -8.69
C ALA A 53 25.25 28.42 -7.34
N ALA A 54 26.00 28.34 -6.24
CA ALA A 54 25.47 28.50 -4.90
C ALA A 54 25.27 30.00 -4.62
N THR A 55 24.03 30.47 -4.67
CA THR A 55 23.63 31.78 -4.14
C THR A 55 23.61 31.70 -2.61
N ALA A 56 24.52 32.44 -1.98
CA ALA A 56 24.50 32.67 -0.54
C ALA A 56 23.35 33.62 -0.19
N ILE A 57 22.30 33.10 0.45
CA ILE A 57 21.27 33.91 1.10
C ILE A 57 21.82 34.31 2.47
N ILE A 58 22.08 35.60 2.66
CA ILE A 58 22.36 36.20 3.97
C ILE A 58 21.01 36.29 4.69
N VAL A 59 20.73 35.34 5.58
CA VAL A 59 19.63 35.47 6.55
C VAL A 59 20.18 36.22 7.76
N THR A 60 19.76 37.46 7.93
CA THR A 60 19.97 38.24 9.15
C THR A 60 19.13 37.65 10.27
N THR A 61 19.78 37.09 11.30
CA THR A 61 19.10 36.67 12.53
C THR A 61 18.87 37.90 13.40
N SER A 62 17.61 38.35 13.50
CA SER A 62 17.19 39.23 14.59
C SER A 62 16.97 38.38 15.84
N ALA A 63 17.76 38.65 16.87
CA ALA A 63 17.56 38.08 18.20
C ALA A 63 16.26 38.63 18.80
N ALA A 64 15.27 37.77 19.02
CA ALA A 64 14.12 38.04 19.86
C ALA A 64 14.32 37.34 21.21
N ALA A 65 14.17 38.12 22.27
CA ALA A 65 14.43 37.76 23.65
C ALA A 65 13.58 36.56 24.13
N ALA A 66 14.21 35.74 24.96
CA ALA A 66 13.57 34.68 25.72
C ALA A 66 12.58 35.29 26.73
N ALA A 67 11.29 34.95 26.58
CA ALA A 67 10.29 35.09 27.63
C ALA A 67 10.22 33.76 28.39
N ALA A 68 10.39 33.85 29.71
CA ALA A 68 10.30 32.75 30.66
C ALA A 68 8.90 32.11 30.68
N PRO A 69 8.76 30.82 31.06
CA PRO A 69 7.46 30.21 31.28
C PRO A 69 6.84 30.74 32.57
N ALA A 70 5.59 31.20 32.48
CA ALA A 70 4.77 31.47 33.66
C ALA A 70 4.23 30.14 34.21
N ASP A 71 4.44 29.91 35.51
CA ASP A 71 3.84 28.83 36.27
C ASP A 71 2.30 28.92 36.23
N GLY A 72 1.68 27.90 35.64
CA GLY A 72 0.22 27.73 35.70
C GLY A 72 -0.23 27.22 37.06
N PRO A 73 -1.45 27.56 37.52
CA PRO A 73 -1.97 27.12 38.82
C PRO A 73 -2.17 25.60 38.87
N PRO A 74 -2.06 24.97 40.05
CA PRO A 74 -2.17 23.52 40.20
C PRO A 74 -3.57 23.01 39.86
N VAL A 75 -3.62 21.93 39.09
CA VAL A 75 -4.85 21.18 38.77
C VAL A 75 -5.28 20.40 40.03
N PRO A 76 -6.52 20.52 40.52
CA PRO A 76 -6.99 19.70 41.63
C PRO A 76 -7.20 18.25 41.18
N THR A 77 -6.44 17.33 41.77
CA THR A 77 -6.70 15.89 41.71
C THR A 77 -7.74 15.53 42.77
N ASP A 78 -9.01 15.54 42.38
CA ASP A 78 -10.04 14.68 42.99
C ASP A 78 -11.32 14.74 42.14
N ALA A 79 -11.44 13.77 41.24
CA ALA A 79 -12.70 13.45 40.59
C ALA A 79 -12.88 11.93 40.67
N ALA A 80 -13.78 11.53 41.56
CA ALA A 80 -14.23 10.15 41.71
C ALA A 80 -14.82 9.61 40.38
N PRO A 81 -14.65 8.32 40.07
CA PRO A 81 -15.22 7.73 38.87
C PRO A 81 -16.75 7.69 38.93
N LEU A 82 -17.41 8.29 37.95
CA LEU A 82 -18.85 8.15 37.73
C LEU A 82 -19.18 6.68 37.36
N PRO A 83 -20.32 6.14 37.84
CA PRO A 83 -20.71 4.77 37.52
C PRO A 83 -21.07 4.64 36.03
N MET A 84 -20.42 3.67 35.36
CA MET A 84 -20.74 3.25 34.01
C MET A 84 -22.21 2.80 33.92
N GLY A 85 -23.02 3.59 33.21
CA GLY A 85 -24.36 3.21 32.80
C GLY A 85 -24.32 2.01 31.85
N ARG A 86 -25.14 1.01 32.14
CA ARG A 86 -25.34 -0.20 31.34
C ARG A 86 -25.85 0.17 29.94
N PRO A 87 -25.32 -0.42 28.85
CA PRO A 87 -25.95 -0.25 27.54
C PRO A 87 -27.30 -1.01 27.50
N ALA A 88 -28.31 -0.33 26.97
CA ALA A 88 -29.62 -0.91 26.66
C ALA A 88 -29.48 -1.96 25.54
N ALA A 89 -30.27 -3.03 25.65
CA ALA A 89 -30.33 -4.10 24.66
C ALA A 89 -30.89 -3.59 23.32
N PRO A 90 -30.43 -4.12 22.17
CA PRO A 90 -31.03 -3.80 20.89
C PRO A 90 -32.41 -4.46 20.76
N VAL A 91 -33.41 -3.63 20.47
CA VAL A 91 -34.73 -4.06 20.02
C VAL A 91 -34.63 -4.43 18.54
N PHE A 92 -34.81 -5.71 18.22
CA PHE A 92 -35.00 -6.17 16.85
C PHE A 92 -36.48 -6.05 16.47
N PRO A 93 -36.87 -5.32 15.42
CA PRO A 93 -38.17 -5.51 14.81
C PRO A 93 -38.14 -6.76 13.93
N ASN A 94 -39.07 -7.66 14.24
CA ASN A 94 -39.33 -8.90 13.53
C ASN A 94 -40.05 -8.63 12.20
N THR A 95 -39.70 -9.42 11.19
CA THR A 95 -40.19 -9.50 9.81
C THR A 95 -41.71 -9.65 9.67
N GLY A 96 -42.27 -9.11 8.58
CA GLY A 96 -43.57 -9.51 8.02
C GLY A 96 -43.76 -9.04 6.57
N PRO A 97 -44.46 -9.80 5.68
CA PRO A 97 -44.16 -9.84 4.25
C PRO A 97 -45.20 -9.14 3.35
N GLY A 98 -44.78 -8.88 2.10
CA GLY A 98 -45.65 -8.84 0.93
C GLY A 98 -46.09 -7.45 0.46
N THR A 99 -45.69 -7.06 -0.75
CA THR A 99 -46.54 -7.02 -1.97
C THR A 99 -45.84 -6.18 -3.06
N GLU A 100 -45.64 -6.80 -4.23
CA GLU A 100 -45.51 -6.08 -5.51
C GLU A 100 -46.88 -5.49 -5.90
N PRO A 101 -46.93 -4.43 -6.74
CA PRO A 101 -47.12 -4.72 -8.16
C PRO A 101 -46.35 -3.83 -9.15
N ASP A 102 -46.01 -4.50 -10.26
CA ASP A 102 -45.93 -4.12 -11.67
C ASP A 102 -46.04 -2.65 -12.18
N ALA A 103 -45.19 -2.45 -13.19
CA ALA A 103 -45.42 -1.84 -14.51
C ALA A 103 -45.50 -0.31 -14.69
N GLY A 104 -44.47 0.19 -15.41
CA GLY A 104 -44.69 0.89 -16.67
C GLY A 104 -44.65 2.42 -16.64
N ALA A 105 -43.61 3.01 -17.25
CA ALA A 105 -43.74 3.83 -18.47
C ALA A 105 -42.51 4.74 -18.73
N THR A 106 -41.91 4.48 -19.90
CA THR A 106 -41.48 5.47 -20.93
C THR A 106 -40.40 6.53 -20.62
N SER A 107 -39.26 6.33 -21.29
CA SER A 107 -38.71 7.16 -22.39
C SER A 107 -38.19 8.58 -22.12
N SER A 108 -37.03 8.83 -22.76
CA SER A 108 -36.54 10.13 -23.29
C SER A 108 -35.91 11.09 -22.25
N MET A 109 -34.76 11.74 -22.44
CA MET A 109 -33.88 11.96 -23.59
C MET A 109 -32.41 12.07 -23.16
N VAL A 110 -31.54 11.68 -24.09
CA VAL A 110 -30.16 12.13 -24.24
C VAL A 110 -30.19 13.60 -24.66
N GLU A 111 -29.46 14.47 -23.96
CA GLU A 111 -29.09 15.77 -24.52
C GLU A 111 -27.62 16.10 -24.27
N ILE A 112 -26.97 16.39 -25.38
CA ILE A 112 -25.56 16.71 -25.60
C ILE A 112 -25.45 18.22 -25.61
N LEU A 113 -24.58 18.81 -24.77
CA LEU A 113 -24.02 20.16 -24.99
C LEU A 113 -22.57 20.16 -24.46
N GLN A 114 -21.58 20.09 -25.35
CA GLN A 114 -20.87 21.22 -25.98
C GLN A 114 -19.81 21.86 -25.09
N ALA A 115 -18.55 21.54 -25.43
CA ALA A 115 -17.34 22.22 -24.99
C ALA A 115 -17.16 23.56 -25.73
N PRO A 116 -16.53 24.57 -25.10
CA PRO A 116 -15.92 25.67 -25.82
C PRO A 116 -14.40 25.51 -25.98
N ALA A 117 -13.93 26.16 -27.04
CA ALA A 117 -12.66 26.01 -27.72
C ALA A 117 -11.48 26.70 -27.05
N GLN A 118 -10.30 26.31 -27.52
CA GLN A 118 -8.97 26.80 -27.19
C GLN A 118 -8.70 28.17 -27.86
N ASP A 119 -8.05 29.07 -27.11
CA ASP A 119 -7.38 30.24 -27.66
C ASP A 119 -5.86 30.07 -27.63
N ALA A 120 -5.23 30.51 -28.71
CA ALA A 120 -3.82 30.34 -29.07
C ALA A 120 -2.90 31.42 -28.43
N PRO A 121 -1.55 31.28 -28.50
CA PRO A 121 -0.60 31.97 -27.64
C PRO A 121 -0.05 33.29 -28.24
N PRO A 122 0.45 34.23 -27.42
CA PRO A 122 1.21 35.36 -27.94
C PRO A 122 2.71 35.06 -28.09
N ALA A 123 3.14 35.18 -29.35
CA ALA A 123 4.32 35.86 -29.90
C ALA A 123 5.70 35.85 -29.19
N ARG A 124 6.68 35.53 -30.04
CA ARG A 124 8.14 35.67 -29.91
C ARG A 124 8.55 37.14 -29.70
N ASN A 125 9.64 37.36 -28.97
CA ASN A 125 10.50 38.51 -29.22
C ASN A 125 11.98 38.13 -29.11
N GLU A 126 12.73 38.60 -30.09
CA GLU A 126 14.11 38.25 -30.38
C GLU A 126 15.12 39.10 -29.59
N ARG A 127 16.35 38.57 -29.50
CA ARG A 127 17.58 39.12 -28.88
C ARG A 127 18.06 40.45 -29.50
N PRO A 128 18.96 41.19 -28.83
CA PRO A 128 20.43 41.05 -29.04
C PRO A 128 21.19 41.05 -27.69
N ALA A 129 22.23 40.24 -27.44
CA ALA A 129 23.58 40.17 -28.02
C ALA A 129 24.47 41.39 -27.70
N GLU A 130 25.26 41.31 -26.63
CA GLU A 130 26.53 42.05 -26.47
C GLU A 130 27.61 41.15 -25.85
N ALA A 131 28.73 41.08 -26.57
CA ALA A 131 30.06 40.62 -26.17
C ALA A 131 30.74 41.73 -25.32
N ALA A 132 31.88 41.64 -24.65
CA ALA A 132 32.91 40.67 -24.32
C ALA A 132 33.66 41.29 -23.11
N GLU A 133 34.45 40.51 -22.37
CA GLU A 133 35.90 40.79 -22.21
C GLU A 133 36.53 39.84 -21.18
N ALA A 134 37.70 39.35 -21.59
CA ALA A 134 38.55 38.46 -20.82
C ALA A 134 39.58 39.30 -20.05
N SER A 135 39.83 38.96 -18.79
CA SER A 135 41.05 39.34 -18.10
C SER A 135 41.54 38.18 -17.24
N GLY A 136 42.74 37.73 -17.56
CA GLY A 136 43.37 36.54 -16.98
C GLY A 136 43.90 36.77 -15.57
N ARG A 137 43.71 35.76 -14.71
CA ARG A 137 44.56 35.55 -13.55
C ARG A 137 44.63 34.05 -13.24
N ALA A 138 45.83 33.50 -13.28
CA ALA A 138 46.09 32.09 -12.98
C ALA A 138 45.82 31.78 -11.49
N PRO A 139 45.19 30.63 -11.14
CA PRO A 139 45.03 30.25 -9.74
C PRO A 139 46.27 29.51 -9.22
N ALA A 140 46.69 29.88 -8.01
CA ALA A 140 47.73 29.18 -7.25
C ALA A 140 47.28 27.76 -6.85
N ALA A 141 48.23 26.83 -6.85
CA ALA A 141 48.02 25.42 -6.52
C ALA A 141 47.41 25.23 -5.12
N ARG A 142 46.20 24.67 -5.05
CA ARG A 142 45.60 24.14 -3.82
C ARG A 142 45.97 22.66 -3.66
N LYS A 143 46.38 22.27 -2.45
CA LYS A 143 46.61 20.88 -2.04
C LYS A 143 45.40 19.99 -2.37
N PRO A 144 45.58 18.73 -2.82
CA PRO A 144 44.45 17.85 -3.09
C PRO A 144 43.67 17.55 -1.80
N ALA A 145 42.38 17.84 -1.82
CA ALA A 145 41.44 17.43 -0.79
C ALA A 145 41.35 15.90 -0.75
N ALA A 146 41.29 15.35 0.47
CA ALA A 146 41.10 13.93 0.71
C ALA A 146 39.82 13.43 0.01
N ARG A 147 39.90 12.25 -0.62
CA ARG A 147 38.76 11.58 -1.24
C ARG A 147 37.66 11.35 -0.20
N PRO A 148 36.38 11.64 -0.49
CA PRO A 148 35.29 11.22 0.38
C PRO A 148 35.24 9.69 0.43
N GLY A 149 35.19 9.15 1.64
CA GLY A 149 35.07 7.73 1.90
C GLY A 149 33.79 7.15 1.30
N LYS A 150 33.88 5.88 0.90
CA LYS A 150 32.78 5.03 0.43
C LYS A 150 31.58 5.13 1.40
N PRO A 151 30.34 5.37 0.94
CA PRO A 151 29.17 5.31 1.83
C PRO A 151 29.09 3.90 2.43
N GLY A 152 29.18 3.82 3.76
CA GLY A 152 28.87 2.59 4.49
C GLY A 152 27.40 2.24 4.28
N GLY A 153 27.11 0.96 4.06
CA GLY A 153 25.74 0.49 3.90
C GLY A 153 24.89 0.91 5.10
N LEU A 154 23.81 1.64 4.84
CA LEU A 154 22.86 2.06 5.85
C LEU A 154 22.25 0.80 6.47
N ALA A 155 22.34 0.66 7.79
CA ALA A 155 21.66 -0.42 8.50
C ALA A 155 20.16 -0.36 8.18
N PRO A 156 19.47 -1.51 8.10
CA PRO A 156 18.02 -1.51 7.89
C PRO A 156 17.35 -0.72 9.03
N PRO A 157 16.29 0.06 8.71
CA PRO A 157 15.56 0.82 9.73
C PRO A 157 15.01 -0.12 10.81
N SER A 158 14.84 0.41 12.03
CA SER A 158 14.36 -0.39 13.14
C SER A 158 12.94 -0.90 12.89
N LYS A 159 12.62 -2.10 13.38
CA LYS A 159 11.28 -2.72 13.25
C LYS A 159 10.14 -1.87 13.83
N THR A 160 10.47 -0.97 14.75
CA THR A 160 9.54 -0.06 15.43
C THR A 160 9.52 1.35 14.83
N MET A 161 10.33 1.62 13.81
CA MET A 161 10.32 2.88 13.10
C MET A 161 8.95 3.11 12.46
N HIS A 162 8.41 4.30 12.72
CA HIS A 162 7.21 4.81 12.07
C HIS A 162 7.65 5.61 10.84
N LEU A 163 6.95 5.41 9.74
CA LEU A 163 7.30 5.94 8.43
C LEU A 163 6.40 7.12 8.07
N ASP A 164 6.94 8.04 7.27
CA ASP A 164 6.17 9.11 6.65
C ASP A 164 5.50 8.60 5.36
N HIS A 165 4.32 9.14 5.04
CA HIS A 165 3.56 8.72 3.86
C HIS A 165 4.36 8.84 2.56
N ALA A 166 5.08 9.94 2.37
CA ALA A 166 5.91 10.16 1.19
C ALA A 166 6.93 9.04 0.98
N PHE A 167 7.66 8.67 2.04
CA PHE A 167 8.63 7.58 2.00
C PHE A 167 7.97 6.25 1.62
N VAL A 168 6.83 5.91 2.25
CA VAL A 168 6.12 4.67 1.93
C VAL A 168 5.70 4.66 0.46
N THR A 169 5.10 5.74 -0.04
CA THR A 169 4.66 5.78 -1.45
C THR A 169 5.81 5.68 -2.45
N ASP A 170 6.99 6.24 -2.15
CA ASP A 170 8.17 6.09 -3.00
C ASP A 170 8.66 4.64 -3.05
N VAL A 171 8.64 3.95 -1.90
CA VAL A 171 8.95 2.52 -1.82
C VAL A 171 7.93 1.69 -2.61
N LEU A 172 6.63 1.93 -2.43
CA LEU A 172 5.58 1.20 -3.16
C LEU A 172 5.72 1.37 -4.67
N ARG A 173 5.92 2.60 -5.16
CA ARG A 173 6.16 2.89 -6.58
C ARG A 173 7.39 2.16 -7.11
N SER A 174 8.48 2.09 -6.34
CA SER A 174 9.71 1.39 -6.76
C SER A 174 9.54 -0.13 -6.92
N ARG A 175 8.43 -0.69 -6.43
CA ARG A 175 8.11 -2.11 -6.44
C ARG A 175 6.84 -2.42 -7.25
N ASP A 176 6.35 -1.47 -8.05
CA ASP A 176 5.12 -1.59 -8.83
C ASP A 176 3.88 -1.97 -8.00
N ILE A 177 3.85 -1.53 -6.72
CA ILE A 177 2.70 -1.68 -5.84
C ILE A 177 1.85 -0.41 -5.91
N GLU A 178 0.57 -0.60 -6.20
CA GLU A 178 -0.38 0.51 -6.29
C GLU A 178 -1.08 0.72 -4.95
N TRP A 179 -1.72 1.89 -4.79
CA TRP A 179 -2.66 2.13 -3.72
C TRP A 179 -3.82 2.99 -4.21
N ARG A 180 -4.96 2.91 -3.52
CA ARG A 180 -6.17 3.67 -3.84
C ARG A 180 -6.79 4.24 -2.57
N SER A 181 -7.01 5.55 -2.57
CA SER A 181 -7.82 6.25 -1.58
C SER A 181 -9.17 6.63 -2.18
N THR A 182 -10.27 6.33 -1.50
CA THR A 182 -11.62 6.73 -1.94
C THR A 182 -11.83 8.25 -1.84
N GLY A 183 -11.20 8.90 -0.86
CA GLY A 183 -11.21 10.34 -0.66
C GLY A 183 -10.16 11.11 -1.47
N ASN A 184 -9.34 10.43 -2.28
CA ASN A 184 -8.21 11.03 -3.02
C ASN A 184 -7.27 11.86 -2.13
N CYS A 185 -6.95 11.34 -0.95
CA CYS A 185 -6.18 12.04 0.07
C CYS A 185 -5.33 11.08 0.91
N SER A 186 -4.38 11.63 1.67
CA SER A 186 -3.47 10.89 2.56
C SER A 186 -3.56 11.33 4.03
N ASP A 187 -4.55 12.16 4.37
CA ASP A 187 -4.76 12.67 5.72
C ASP A 187 -5.29 11.56 6.63
N ARG A 188 -4.44 11.12 7.56
CA ARG A 188 -4.72 10.02 8.47
C ARG A 188 -5.94 10.25 9.37
N GLU A 189 -6.29 11.50 9.63
CA GLU A 189 -7.43 11.82 10.49
C GLU A 189 -8.77 11.67 9.76
N LYS A 190 -8.76 11.41 8.45
CA LYS A 190 -9.94 11.24 7.61
C LYS A 190 -10.13 9.77 7.19
N PRO A 191 -11.27 9.14 7.51
CA PRO A 191 -11.50 7.71 7.24
C PRO A 191 -11.64 7.35 5.74
N THR A 192 -11.79 8.33 4.86
CA THR A 192 -11.84 8.10 3.40
C THR A 192 -10.45 8.20 2.76
N CYS A 193 -9.45 8.68 3.47
CA CYS A 193 -8.08 8.72 2.97
C CYS A 193 -7.41 7.36 3.12
N THR A 194 -6.39 7.11 2.29
CA THR A 194 -5.43 6.03 2.55
C THR A 194 -4.15 6.71 3.00
N SER A 195 -3.87 6.67 4.29
CA SER A 195 -2.65 7.25 4.85
C SER A 195 -1.62 6.18 5.14
N PHE A 196 -0.35 6.55 5.04
CA PHE A 196 0.75 5.70 5.52
C PHE A 196 1.57 6.42 6.59
N ASP A 197 1.12 7.59 7.05
CA ASP A 197 1.78 8.31 8.12
C ASP A 197 1.71 7.47 9.40
N GLY A 198 2.87 7.20 9.98
CA GLY A 198 2.99 6.33 11.13
C GLY A 198 2.85 4.84 10.83
N LEU A 199 2.95 4.41 9.57
CA LEU A 199 3.04 2.98 9.25
C LEU A 199 4.34 2.42 9.83
N ARG A 200 4.34 1.21 10.40
CA ARG A 200 5.57 0.60 10.91
C ARG A 200 6.41 0.06 9.75
N TRP A 201 7.73 0.16 9.86
CA TRP A 201 8.65 -0.48 8.91
C TRP A 201 8.36 -1.99 8.76
N THR A 202 8.06 -2.68 9.87
CA THR A 202 7.72 -4.11 9.84
C THR A 202 6.51 -4.42 8.95
N THR A 203 5.52 -3.53 8.92
CA THR A 203 4.32 -3.70 8.10
C THR A 203 4.62 -3.46 6.62
N LEU A 204 5.41 -2.42 6.29
CA LEU A 204 5.87 -2.20 4.92
C LEU A 204 6.74 -3.35 4.43
N ASP A 205 7.76 -3.76 5.19
CA ASP A 205 8.66 -4.87 4.86
C ASP A 205 7.88 -6.19 4.68
N GLY A 206 6.89 -6.46 5.54
CA GLY A 206 5.97 -7.59 5.40
C GLY A 206 5.22 -7.57 4.07
N LEU A 207 4.61 -6.42 3.72
CA LEU A 207 3.92 -6.24 2.44
C LEU A 207 4.85 -6.45 1.24
N LEU A 208 6.08 -5.93 1.28
CA LEU A 208 7.05 -6.10 0.20
C LEU A 208 7.43 -7.57 0.01
N ARG A 209 7.65 -8.30 1.11
CA ARG A 209 7.94 -9.75 1.05
C ARG A 209 6.76 -10.55 0.51
N PHE A 210 5.54 -10.18 0.90
CA PHE A 210 4.33 -10.79 0.34
C PHE A 210 4.25 -10.55 -1.17
N ALA A 211 4.49 -9.32 -1.64
CA ALA A 211 4.52 -9.00 -3.06
C ALA A 211 5.59 -9.83 -3.82
N ASP A 212 6.81 -9.92 -3.27
CA ASP A 212 7.91 -10.69 -3.87
C ASP A 212 7.62 -12.19 -3.95
N LYS A 213 7.05 -12.76 -2.88
CA LYS A 213 6.77 -14.19 -2.79
C LYS A 213 5.59 -14.60 -3.66
N SER A 214 4.52 -13.80 -3.64
CA SER A 214 3.30 -14.08 -4.38
C SER A 214 3.44 -13.83 -5.87
N GLY A 215 4.26 -12.85 -6.26
CA GLY A 215 4.30 -12.34 -7.63
C GLY A 215 2.98 -11.69 -8.08
N CYS A 216 2.06 -11.43 -7.16
CA CYS A 216 0.78 -10.82 -7.46
C CYS A 216 0.91 -9.31 -7.64
N ARG A 217 0.06 -8.73 -8.50
CA ARG A 217 -0.16 -7.29 -8.50
C ARG A 217 -0.91 -6.90 -7.22
N ILE A 218 -0.33 -6.01 -6.44
CA ILE A 218 -0.87 -5.57 -5.16
C ILE A 218 -1.45 -4.15 -5.30
N VAL A 219 -2.64 -3.97 -4.74
CA VAL A 219 -3.27 -2.64 -4.58
C VAL A 219 -3.60 -2.47 -3.10
N VAL A 220 -2.95 -1.51 -2.45
CA VAL A 220 -3.23 -1.14 -1.06
C VAL A 220 -4.48 -0.27 -1.00
N THR A 221 -5.42 -0.59 -0.13
CA THR A 221 -6.73 0.08 -0.03
C THR A 221 -6.92 0.84 1.27
N GLY A 222 -6.10 0.54 2.28
CA GLY A 222 -6.16 1.12 3.61
C GLY A 222 -4.81 1.03 4.30
N GLY A 223 -4.55 1.98 5.19
CA GLY A 223 -3.27 2.11 5.88
C GLY A 223 -3.49 2.51 7.33
N THR A 224 -3.10 3.72 7.71
CA THR A 224 -3.11 4.15 9.12
C THR A 224 -4.26 5.07 9.50
N GLU A 225 -5.18 5.33 8.58
CA GLU A 225 -6.31 6.24 8.77
C GLU A 225 -7.20 5.86 9.97
N ARG A 226 -7.90 6.87 10.51
CA ARG A 226 -8.96 6.65 11.50
C ARG A 226 -10.14 5.92 10.90
N GLY A 227 -10.99 5.36 11.76
CA GLY A 227 -12.22 4.65 11.36
C GLY A 227 -12.17 3.15 11.64
N HIS A 228 -10.98 2.62 11.91
CA HIS A 228 -10.75 1.22 12.26
C HIS A 228 -10.86 0.95 13.76
N ALA A 229 -11.06 -0.32 14.12
CA ALA A 229 -11.10 -0.75 15.51
C ALA A 229 -9.79 -0.41 16.26
N PRO A 230 -9.87 0.17 17.48
CA PRO A 230 -8.68 0.49 18.25
C PRO A 230 -8.02 -0.78 18.81
N GLY A 231 -6.75 -0.67 19.18
CA GLY A 231 -6.03 -1.76 19.82
C GLY A 231 -4.53 -1.65 19.61
N ARG A 232 -3.77 -2.51 20.31
CA ARG A 232 -2.30 -2.52 20.20
C ARG A 232 -1.84 -2.76 18.76
N HIS A 233 -2.38 -3.79 18.11
CA HIS A 233 -2.08 -4.13 16.71
C HIS A 233 -3.19 -3.63 15.78
N SER A 234 -3.30 -2.32 15.63
CA SER A 234 -4.34 -1.64 14.82
C SER A 234 -3.74 -0.94 13.60
N HIS A 235 -4.63 -0.54 12.68
CA HIS A 235 -4.31 0.37 11.56
C HIS A 235 -3.64 1.65 12.06
N TYR A 236 -4.29 2.32 13.01
CA TYR A 236 -3.76 3.56 13.58
C TYR A 236 -2.35 3.35 14.15
N ASN A 237 -2.07 2.26 14.87
CA ASN A 237 -0.72 2.03 15.38
C ASN A 237 0.29 1.50 14.33
N GLY A 238 -0.09 1.48 13.05
CA GLY A 238 0.78 1.12 11.93
C GLY A 238 1.11 -0.36 11.83
N TYR A 239 0.38 -1.23 12.53
CA TYR A 239 0.58 -2.69 12.51
C TYR A 239 -0.13 -3.36 11.33
N LYS A 240 -1.16 -2.71 10.81
CA LYS A 240 -2.03 -3.25 9.78
C LYS A 240 -1.95 -2.49 8.48
N ILE A 241 -2.27 -3.19 7.40
CA ILE A 241 -2.40 -2.63 6.05
C ILE A 241 -3.45 -3.44 5.30
N ASP A 242 -4.29 -2.76 4.53
CA ASP A 242 -5.35 -3.41 3.75
C ASP A 242 -4.95 -3.51 2.28
N ILE A 243 -5.19 -4.66 1.68
CA ILE A 243 -5.01 -4.85 0.24
C ILE A 243 -6.30 -5.34 -0.43
N ALA A 244 -6.46 -4.96 -1.69
CA ALA A 244 -7.57 -5.39 -2.51
C ALA A 244 -7.54 -6.92 -2.72
N PRO A 245 -8.71 -7.59 -2.69
CA PRO A 245 -8.82 -8.99 -3.06
C PRO A 245 -8.70 -9.09 -4.58
N THR A 246 -7.89 -10.04 -5.03
CA THR A 246 -7.80 -10.40 -6.44
C THR A 246 -7.67 -11.92 -6.52
N PRO A 247 -8.02 -12.56 -7.64
CA PRO A 247 -7.86 -14.01 -7.77
C PRO A 247 -6.42 -14.51 -7.54
N CYS A 248 -5.41 -13.65 -7.72
CA CYS A 248 -4.02 -13.98 -7.40
C CYS A 248 -3.79 -13.91 -5.88
N VAL A 249 -4.12 -12.78 -5.27
CA VAL A 249 -3.94 -12.52 -3.83
C VAL A 249 -4.73 -13.52 -3.00
N ASP A 250 -5.98 -13.77 -3.37
CA ASP A 250 -6.87 -14.71 -2.67
C ASP A 250 -6.26 -16.12 -2.68
N ARG A 251 -5.83 -16.60 -3.85
CA ARG A 251 -5.23 -17.93 -3.98
C ARG A 251 -3.94 -18.07 -3.18
N GLU A 252 -3.09 -17.05 -3.16
CA GLU A 252 -1.85 -17.09 -2.39
C GLU A 252 -2.14 -17.17 -0.89
N ILE A 253 -3.00 -16.28 -0.37
CA ILE A 253 -3.31 -16.21 1.06
C ILE A 253 -4.07 -17.45 1.53
N GLU A 254 -5.03 -17.93 0.74
CA GLU A 254 -5.81 -19.13 1.07
C GLU A 254 -4.97 -20.41 1.02
N GLY A 255 -3.79 -20.38 0.40
CA GLY A 255 -2.81 -21.47 0.42
C GLY A 255 -1.99 -21.55 1.70
N TYR A 256 -2.05 -20.53 2.57
CA TYR A 256 -1.39 -20.53 3.87
C TYR A 256 -2.14 -21.35 4.92
N ASP A 257 -1.48 -21.59 6.06
CA ASP A 257 -2.08 -22.30 7.19
C ASP A 257 -3.28 -21.53 7.73
N ARG A 258 -4.42 -22.22 7.82
CA ARG A 258 -5.63 -21.63 8.39
C ARG A 258 -5.56 -21.64 9.91
N GLU A 259 -5.58 -20.45 10.51
CA GLU A 259 -5.46 -20.29 11.97
C GLU A 259 -6.82 -20.27 12.68
N GLY A 260 -7.90 -19.92 11.96
CA GLY A 260 -9.25 -19.96 12.52
C GLY A 260 -10.21 -18.98 11.87
N VAL A 261 -11.13 -18.45 12.69
CA VAL A 261 -12.13 -17.46 12.33
C VAL A 261 -12.19 -16.40 13.43
N ARG A 262 -12.14 -15.12 13.05
CA ARG A 262 -12.28 -13.97 13.97
C ARG A 262 -13.75 -13.81 14.39
N GLY A 263 -14.02 -13.06 15.45
CA GLY A 263 -15.38 -12.90 16.00
C GLY A 263 -16.42 -12.32 15.05
N ASP A 264 -15.99 -11.65 13.98
CA ASP A 264 -16.84 -11.12 12.90
C ASP A 264 -17.06 -12.10 11.73
N GLY A 265 -16.53 -13.33 11.83
CA GLY A 265 -16.64 -14.34 10.79
C GLY A 265 -15.49 -14.34 9.77
N SER A 266 -14.52 -13.42 9.88
CA SER A 266 -13.38 -13.36 8.96
C SER A 266 -12.49 -14.58 9.11
N LYS A 267 -12.22 -15.29 8.01
CA LYS A 267 -11.28 -16.43 8.01
C LYS A 267 -9.85 -15.89 8.20
N LEU A 268 -9.08 -16.56 9.05
CA LEU A 268 -7.70 -16.21 9.36
C LEU A 268 -6.71 -17.18 8.74
N TYR A 269 -5.68 -16.63 8.09
CA TYR A 269 -4.59 -17.36 7.46
C TYR A 269 -3.25 -16.80 7.94
N ARG A 270 -2.27 -17.67 8.17
CA ARG A 270 -0.94 -17.29 8.68
C ARG A 270 0.13 -17.66 7.66
N SER A 271 0.80 -16.65 7.12
CA SER A 271 2.00 -16.89 6.31
C SER A 271 3.14 -17.49 7.14
N PRO A 272 4.04 -18.29 6.54
CA PRO A 272 5.25 -18.80 7.19
C PRO A 272 6.12 -17.69 7.81
N GLU A 273 6.07 -16.48 7.25
CA GLU A 273 6.81 -15.31 7.69
C GLU A 273 6.15 -14.56 8.86
N GLY A 274 4.99 -15.02 9.34
CA GLY A 274 4.32 -14.53 10.55
C GLY A 274 3.19 -13.53 10.32
N GLY A 275 2.97 -13.06 9.08
CA GLY A 275 1.83 -12.20 8.74
C GLY A 275 0.50 -12.93 8.92
N LEU A 276 -0.46 -12.27 9.58
CA LEU A 276 -1.82 -12.76 9.80
C LEU A 276 -2.78 -12.03 8.85
N TYR A 277 -3.53 -12.78 8.05
CA TYR A 277 -4.41 -12.27 7.02
C TYR A 277 -5.85 -12.61 7.39
N ALA A 278 -6.71 -11.59 7.48
CA ALA A 278 -8.14 -11.74 7.73
C ALA A 278 -8.90 -11.39 6.45
N ARG A 279 -9.73 -12.32 5.97
CA ARG A 279 -10.61 -12.05 4.83
C ARG A 279 -11.83 -11.28 5.30
N GLU A 280 -11.83 -9.97 5.08
CA GLU A 280 -13.03 -9.14 5.19
C GLU A 280 -13.82 -9.17 3.87
N SER A 281 -14.95 -8.48 3.78
CA SER A 281 -15.83 -8.58 2.60
C SER A 281 -15.18 -8.05 1.31
N ASP A 282 -14.54 -6.88 1.38
CA ASP A 282 -14.05 -6.11 0.24
C ASP A 282 -12.52 -5.92 0.24
N HIS A 283 -11.81 -6.40 1.27
CA HIS A 283 -10.36 -6.35 1.38
C HIS A 283 -9.79 -7.50 2.22
N TRP A 284 -8.45 -7.58 2.25
CA TRP A 284 -7.69 -8.36 3.21
C TRP A 284 -7.08 -7.43 4.25
N ASP A 285 -7.44 -7.62 5.52
CA ASP A 285 -6.83 -6.95 6.68
C ASP A 285 -5.60 -7.77 7.10
N ILE A 286 -4.42 -7.19 6.94
CA ILE A 286 -3.15 -7.89 7.18
C ILE A 286 -2.44 -7.28 8.38
N THR A 287 -2.11 -8.12 9.36
CA THR A 287 -1.36 -7.71 10.56
C THR A 287 0.07 -8.26 10.55
N TYR A 288 1.05 -7.38 10.78
CA TYR A 288 2.45 -7.74 11.01
C TYR A 288 2.92 -7.27 12.39
N THR A 289 3.38 -8.21 13.22
CA THR A 289 3.78 -7.95 14.63
C THR A 289 5.27 -8.09 14.86
#